data_AF-A0A946ZYF8-F1
#
_entry.id   AF-A0A946ZYF8-F1
#
_cell.length_a   1.000
_cell.length_b   1.000
_cell.length_c   1.000
_cell.angle_alpha   90.00
_cell.angle_beta   90.00
_cell.angle_gamma   90.00
#
_symmetry.space_group_name_H-M   'P 1'
#
loop_
_entity.id
_entity.type
_entity.pdbx_description
1 polymer ?
#
loop_
_entity_poly.entity_id
_entity_poly.type
_entity_poly.pdbx_seq_one_letter_code
_entity_poly.pdbx_strand_id
1 'polypeptide(L)'
;MDILTDSELKQLINSSELISKYNEEIDRESAYEILTKKIETAEETEAKEKAKKDRKEVTKTASRRRTGSTEGAIIKVLTSATFVRGVLGILNKFLK
;
A
#
# COMPACT_ATOMS: atom_id res chain seq x y z
N MET A 1 41.06 19.77 45.38
CA MET A 1 40.93 18.79 44.28
C MET A 1 40.55 19.59 43.06
N ASP A 2 41.48 19.78 42.13
CA ASP A 2 41.17 20.44 40.85
C ASP A 2 40.50 19.45 39.92
N ILE A 3 39.44 19.90 39.26
CA ILE A 3 38.77 19.17 38.18
C ILE A 3 39.23 19.77 36.86
N LEU A 4 39.55 18.92 35.90
CA LEU A 4 39.91 19.38 34.56
C LEU A 4 38.72 20.06 33.89
N THR A 5 39.00 21.12 33.15
CA THR A 5 38.03 21.76 32.27
C THR A 5 37.79 20.92 31.02
N ASP A 6 36.62 21.08 30.38
CA ASP A 6 36.27 20.33 29.16
C ASP A 6 37.29 20.50 28.02
N SER A 7 37.97 21.65 27.95
CA SER A 7 39.03 21.89 26.97
C SER A 7 40.30 21.09 27.25
N GLU A 8 40.71 21.02 28.52
CA GLU A 8 41.87 20.25 28.94
C GLU A 8 41.63 18.76 28.76
N LEU A 9 40.41 18.30 29.07
CA LEU A 9 40.00 16.91 28.86
C LEU A 9 40.06 16.52 27.37
N LYS A 10 39.56 17.37 26.47
CA LYS A 10 39.63 17.11 25.02
C LYS A 10 41.06 17.08 24.49
N GLN A 11 41.93 17.99 24.94
CA GLN A 11 43.34 17.96 24.56
C GLN A 11 44.03 16.68 25.01
N LEU A 12 43.78 16.25 26.24
CA LEU A 12 44.34 15.02 26.80
C LEU A 12 43.85 13.79 26.02
N ILE A 13 42.54 13.69 25.76
CA ILE A 13 41.95 12.60 24.99
C ILE A 13 42.55 12.55 23.57
N ASN A 14 42.68 13.70 22.90
CA ASN A 14 43.26 13.78 21.55
C ASN A 14 44.76 13.43 21.50
N SER A 15 45.48 13.58 22.60
CA SER A 15 46.89 13.18 22.70
C SER A 15 47.09 11.66 22.86
N SER A 16 46.01 10.91 23.11
CA SER A 16 46.07 9.48 23.33
C SER A 16 46.13 8.69 22.01
N GLU A 17 47.13 7.83 21.87
CA GLU A 17 47.25 6.90 20.73
C GLU A 17 46.06 5.91 20.65
N LEU A 18 45.41 5.65 21.78
CA LEU A 18 44.28 4.74 21.91
C LEU A 18 42.97 5.30 21.36
N ILE A 19 42.89 6.63 21.17
CA ILE A 19 41.66 7.27 20.69
C ILE A 19 41.24 6.69 19.33
N SER A 20 42.23 6.42 18.46
CA SER A 20 42.03 5.85 17.13
C SER A 20 41.46 4.42 17.15
N LYS A 21 41.64 3.70 18.27
CA LYS A 21 41.24 2.30 18.42
C LYS A 21 39.94 2.11 19.19
N TYR A 22 39.63 3.02 20.10
CA TYR A 22 38.57 2.81 21.09
C TYR A 22 37.54 3.94 21.15
N ASN A 23 37.80 5.09 20.55
CA ASN A 23 36.87 6.22 20.54
C ASN A 23 35.96 6.19 19.31
N GLU A 24 35.51 5.00 18.93
CA GLU A 24 34.45 4.83 17.94
C GLU A 24 33.10 4.85 18.64
N GLU A 25 32.16 5.64 18.11
CA GLU A 25 30.77 5.59 18.54
C GLU A 25 30.13 4.31 18.01
N ILE A 26 29.98 3.31 18.88
CA ILE A 26 29.31 2.05 18.56
C ILE A 26 27.83 2.18 18.94
N ASP A 27 26.96 2.29 17.94
CA ASP A 27 25.52 2.15 18.15
C ASP A 27 25.18 0.66 18.29
N ARG A 28 24.92 0.24 19.52
CA ARG A 28 24.58 -1.15 19.84
C ARG A 28 23.09 -1.38 19.65
N GLU A 29 22.65 -1.47 18.40
CA GLU A 29 21.29 -1.91 18.11
C GLU A 29 21.08 -3.35 18.60
N SER A 30 20.06 -3.56 19.44
CA SER A 30 19.71 -4.90 19.92
C SER A 30 19.05 -5.72 18.80
N ALA A 31 19.23 -7.05 18.81
CA ALA A 31 18.50 -7.95 17.91
C ALA A 31 16.97 -7.75 18.02
N TYR A 32 16.49 -7.40 19.22
CA TYR A 32 15.09 -7.06 19.45
C TYR A 32 14.68 -5.78 18.71
N GLU A 33 15.50 -4.72 18.77
CA GLU A 33 15.21 -3.43 18.11
C GLU A 33 15.19 -3.58 16.59
N ILE A 34 16.15 -4.34 16.03
CA ILE A 34 16.20 -4.65 14.60
C ILE A 34 14.95 -5.42 14.17
N LEU A 35 14.51 -6.40 14.97
CA LEU A 35 13.32 -7.20 14.67
C LEU A 35 12.05 -6.34 14.73
N THR A 36 11.90 -5.53 15.77
CA THR A 36 10.76 -4.63 15.96
C THR A 36 10.66 -3.64 14.80
N LYS A 37 11.77 -3.01 14.41
CA LYS A 37 11.83 -2.10 13.25
C LYS A 37 11.39 -2.78 11.96
N LYS A 38 11.77 -4.05 11.74
CA LYS A 38 11.32 -4.83 10.57
C LYS A 38 9.81 -5.10 10.62
N ILE A 39 9.27 -5.46 11.78
CA ILE A 39 7.83 -5.70 11.96
C ILE A 39 7.05 -4.41 11.66
N GLU A 40 7.46 -3.28 12.24
CA GLU A 40 6.82 -1.99 12.00
C GLU A 40 6.82 -1.61 10.52
N THR A 41 7.96 -1.78 9.83
CA THR A 41 8.04 -1.50 8.39
C THR A 41 7.12 -2.40 7.57
N ALA A 42 7.02 -3.69 7.93
CA ALA A 42 6.13 -4.63 7.25
C ALA A 42 4.66 -4.24 7.46
N GLU A 43 4.24 -3.96 8.69
CA GLU A 43 2.88 -3.53 9.02
C GLU A 43 2.49 -2.25 8.29
N GLU A 44 3.40 -1.27 8.22
CA GLU A 44 3.15 -0.02 7.51
C GLU A 44 2.97 -0.23 6.00
N THR A 45 3.78 -1.12 5.41
CA THR A 45 3.63 -1.48 3.99
C THR A 45 2.32 -2.21 3.72
N GLU A 46 1.93 -3.16 4.57
CA GLU A 46 0.67 -3.87 4.46
C GLU A 46 -0.55 -2.94 4.61
N ALA A 47 -0.50 -2.02 5.56
CA ALA A 47 -1.55 -1.02 5.76
C ALA A 47 -1.71 -0.13 4.51
N LYS A 48 -0.59 0.33 3.93
CA LYS A 48 -0.57 1.11 2.69
C LYS A 48 -1.10 0.29 1.50
N GLU A 49 -0.79 -1.00 1.43
CA GLU A 49 -1.29 -1.89 0.38
C GLU A 49 -2.81 -2.13 0.49
N LYS A 50 -3.32 -2.39 1.70
CA LYS A 50 -4.75 -2.56 1.98
C LYS A 50 -5.53 -1.30 1.62
N ALA A 51 -5.07 -0.13 2.07
CA ALA A 51 -5.68 1.15 1.72
C ALA A 51 -5.71 1.41 0.20
N LYS A 52 -4.66 1.01 -0.54
CA LYS A 52 -4.64 1.09 -2.02
C LYS A 52 -5.61 0.11 -2.68
N LYS A 53 -5.76 -1.11 -2.14
CA LYS A 53 -6.72 -2.11 -2.65
C LYS A 53 -8.15 -1.63 -2.43
N ASP A 54 -8.48 -1.17 -1.22
CA ASP A 54 -9.82 -0.67 -0.90
C ASP A 54 -10.20 0.52 -1.78
N ARG A 55 -9.27 1.46 -2.00
CA ARG A 55 -9.50 2.60 -2.92
C ARG A 55 -9.71 2.15 -4.37
N LYS A 56 -9.01 1.11 -4.83
CA LYS A 56 -9.20 0.52 -6.16
C LYS A 56 -10.54 -0.21 -6.28
N GLU A 57 -11.00 -0.89 -5.23
CA GLU A 57 -12.30 -1.55 -5.24
C GLU A 57 -13.45 -0.55 -5.22
N VAL A 58 -13.38 0.48 -4.37
CA VAL A 58 -14.40 1.53 -4.33
C VAL A 58 -14.50 2.27 -5.68
N THR A 59 -13.37 2.58 -6.32
CA THR A 59 -13.36 3.24 -7.64
C THR A 59 -13.88 2.33 -8.77
N LYS A 60 -13.52 1.03 -8.79
CA LYS A 60 -14.09 0.06 -9.73
C LYS A 60 -15.59 -0.12 -9.55
N THR A 61 -16.06 -0.16 -8.31
CA THR A 61 -17.49 -0.33 -7.98
C THR A 61 -18.29 0.92 -8.33
N ALA A 62 -17.75 2.11 -8.06
CA ALA A 62 -18.35 3.38 -8.45
C ALA A 62 -18.40 3.56 -9.98
N SER A 63 -17.36 3.15 -10.71
CA SER A 63 -17.33 3.13 -12.18
C SER A 63 -18.38 2.16 -12.75
N ARG A 64 -18.42 0.93 -12.24
CA ARG A 64 -19.40 -0.09 -12.65
C ARG A 64 -20.85 0.30 -12.35
N ARG A 65 -21.09 1.08 -11.28
CA ARG A 65 -22.41 1.63 -10.93
C ARG A 65 -22.85 2.77 -11.85
N ARG A 66 -21.91 3.55 -12.41
CA ARG A 66 -22.21 4.63 -13.37
C ARG A 66 -22.56 4.10 -14.77
N THR A 67 -21.99 2.98 -15.20
CA THR A 67 -22.28 2.37 -16.52
C THR A 67 -23.51 1.45 -16.52
N GLY A 68 -24.03 1.08 -15.33
CA GLY A 68 -25.04 0.02 -15.20
C GLY A 68 -26.51 0.44 -15.14
N SER A 69 -26.83 1.74 -15.16
CA SER A 69 -28.16 2.19 -14.70
C SER A 69 -29.28 2.14 -15.75
N THR A 70 -28.99 2.11 -17.05
CA THR A 70 -30.04 2.13 -18.09
C THR A 70 -29.65 1.32 -19.33
N GLU A 71 -28.46 1.55 -19.87
CA GLU A 71 -27.97 0.84 -21.06
C GLU A 71 -27.83 -0.67 -20.83
N GLY A 72 -27.22 -1.07 -19.70
CA GLY A 72 -27.07 -2.48 -19.34
C GLY A 72 -28.39 -3.21 -19.08
N ALA A 73 -29.44 -2.49 -18.67
CA ALA A 73 -30.78 -3.06 -18.48
C ALA A 73 -31.50 -3.24 -19.83
N ILE A 74 -31.41 -2.25 -20.72
CA ILE A 74 -31.97 -2.30 -22.08
C ILE A 74 -31.31 -3.44 -22.88
N ILE A 75 -29.98 -3.55 -22.85
CA ILE A 75 -29.24 -4.62 -23.55
C ILE A 75 -29.65 -6.02 -23.03
N LYS A 76 -29.89 -6.18 -21.73
CA LYS A 76 -30.37 -7.45 -21.14
C LYS A 76 -31.78 -7.81 -21.57
N VAL A 77 -32.68 -6.83 -21.69
CA VAL A 77 -34.05 -7.04 -22.16
C VAL A 77 -34.06 -7.38 -23.66
N LEU A 78 -33.28 -6.66 -24.48
CA LEU A 78 -33.16 -6.96 -25.92
C LEU A 78 -32.53 -8.34 -26.19
N THR A 79 -31.57 -8.75 -25.38
CA THR A 79 -30.91 -10.07 -25.50
C THR A 79 -31.72 -11.20 -24.84
N SER A 80 -32.84 -10.89 -24.18
CA SER A 80 -33.64 -11.90 -23.49
C SER A 80 -34.32 -12.84 -24.48
N ALA A 81 -34.40 -14.12 -24.12
CA ALA A 81 -35.02 -15.16 -24.95
C ALA A 81 -36.47 -14.85 -25.32
N THR A 82 -37.21 -14.15 -24.45
CA THR A 82 -38.60 -13.76 -24.67
C THR A 82 -38.74 -12.72 -25.77
N PHE A 83 -37.86 -11.71 -25.78
CA PHE A 83 -37.87 -10.68 -26.82
C PHE A 83 -37.46 -11.28 -28.17
N VAL A 84 -36.36 -12.04 -28.21
CA VAL A 84 -35.88 -12.72 -29.41
C VAL A 84 -36.94 -13.67 -29.98
N ARG A 85 -37.62 -14.46 -29.13
CA ARG A 85 -38.71 -15.35 -29.55
C ARG A 85 -39.93 -14.60 -30.09
N GLY A 86 -40.27 -13.45 -29.50
CA GLY A 86 -41.34 -12.58 -29.99
C GLY A 86 -41.04 -12.02 -31.37
N VAL A 87 -39.84 -11.46 -31.57
CA VAL A 87 -39.40 -10.89 -32.85
C VAL A 87 -39.30 -11.98 -33.93
N LEU A 88 -38.68 -13.13 -33.63
CA LEU A 88 -38.59 -14.24 -34.57
C LEU A 88 -39.96 -14.85 -34.89
N GLY A 89 -40.88 -14.90 -33.92
CA GLY A 89 -42.24 -15.39 -34.14
C GLY A 89 -43.04 -14.50 -35.09
N ILE A 90 -42.88 -13.17 -34.98
CA ILE A 90 -43.50 -12.21 -35.89
C ILE A 90 -42.87 -12.31 -37.28
N LEU A 91 -41.53 -12.34 -37.37
CA LEU A 91 -40.82 -12.50 -38.64
C LEU A 91 -41.21 -13.78 -39.37
N ASN A 92 -41.31 -14.91 -38.66
CA ASN A 92 -41.73 -16.19 -39.23
C ASN A 92 -43.19 -16.17 -39.72
N LYS A 93 -44.03 -15.28 -39.18
CA LYS A 93 -45.42 -15.08 -39.64
C LYS A 93 -45.50 -14.23 -40.92
N PHE A 94 -44.51 -13.39 -41.18
CA PHE A 94 -44.42 -12.57 -42.41
C PHE A 94 -43.61 -13.25 -43.54
N LEU A 95 -42.78 -14.24 -43.20
CA LEU A 95 -42.02 -15.06 -44.16
C LEU A 95 -42.82 -16.24 -44.73
N LYS A 96 -44.09 -16.37 -44.35
CA LYS A 96 -45.05 -17.36 -44.84
C LYS A 96 -46.20 -16.66 -45.54
#